data_AF-A0A060BJ34-F1
#
_entry.id   AF-A0A060BJ34-F1
#
_cell.length_a   1.000
_cell.length_b   1.000
_cell.length_c   1.000
_cell.angle_alpha   90.00
_cell.angle_beta   90.00
_cell.angle_gamma   90.00
#
_symmetry.space_group_name_H-M   'P 1'
#
loop_
_entity.id
_entity.type
_entity.pdbx_description
1 polymer ?
#
loop_
_entity_poly.entity_id
_entity_poly.type
_entity_poly.pdbx_seq_one_letter_code
_entity_poly.pdbx_strand_id
1 'polypeptide(L)'
;MEKHKKLKLILKENQVDLVHAHSRAPAWSAYRAAKSEGVFFVTTYHGTYGESSRLKKRYNQVMAAGDRVVAVSNFIADLIKARYNI
;
A
#
# COMPACT_ATOMS: atom_id res chain seq x y z
N MET A 1 -9.28 15.42 4.52
CA MET A 1 -8.16 15.52 3.55
C MET A 1 -6.83 15.98 4.19
N GLU A 2 -6.73 16.08 5.51
CA GLU A 2 -5.62 16.77 6.20
C GLU A 2 -4.47 15.85 6.64
N LYS A 3 -4.73 14.56 6.91
CA LYS A 3 -3.73 13.60 7.42
C LYS A 3 -2.52 13.38 6.50
N HIS A 4 -2.67 13.55 5.18
CA HIS A 4 -1.55 13.39 4.25
C HIS A 4 -0.50 14.49 4.40
N LYS A 5 -0.89 15.71 4.81
CA LYS A 5 0.06 16.82 4.95
C LYS A 5 1.06 16.55 6.08
N LYS A 6 0.58 16.02 7.21
CA LYS A 6 1.45 15.67 8.34
C LYS A 6 2.41 14.53 7.99
N LEU A 7 1.92 13.49 7.29
CA LEU A 7 2.79 12.38 6.91
C LEU A 7 3.86 12.80 5.90
N LYS A 8 3.53 13.59 4.88
CA LYS A 8 4.52 14.15 3.95
C LYS A 8 5.61 14.93 4.66
N LEU A 9 5.22 15.77 5.63
CA LEU A 9 6.17 16.54 6.42
C LEU A 9 7.12 15.62 7.19
N ILE A 10 6.58 14.58 7.84
CA ILE A 10 7.39 13.57 8.53
C ILE A 10 8.36 12.88 7.56
N LEU A 11 7.92 12.48 6.36
CA LEU A 11 8.79 11.84 5.38
C LEU A 11 9.94 12.76 4.96
N LYS A 12 9.64 14.04 4.70
CA LYS A 12 10.62 15.02 4.26
C LYS A 12 11.62 15.41 5.37
N GLU A 13 11.12 15.70 6.58
CA GLU A 13 11.95 16.12 7.72
C GLU A 13 12.91 15.02 8.18
N ASN A 14 12.49 13.75 8.07
CA ASN A 14 13.30 12.61 8.48
C ASN A 14 14.08 11.99 7.32
N GLN A 15 14.08 12.62 6.14
CA GLN A 15 14.76 12.12 4.93
C GLN A 15 14.47 10.64 4.66
N VAL A 16 13.19 10.25 4.72
CA VAL A 16 12.76 8.85 4.61
C VAL A 16 12.92 8.37 3.17
N ASP A 17 13.69 7.30 2.97
CA ASP A 17 13.89 6.69 1.64
C ASP A 17 12.79 5.68 1.27
N LEU A 18 12.17 5.04 2.26
CA LEU A 18 11.19 3.98 2.06
C LEU A 18 10.09 3.99 3.13
N VAL A 19 8.84 3.83 2.69
CA VAL A 19 7.68 3.61 3.55
C VAL A 19 7.15 2.20 3.36
N HIS A 20 7.16 1.41 4.43
CA HIS A 20 6.60 0.06 4.43
C HIS A 20 5.26 0.04 5.16
N ALA A 21 4.16 -0.12 4.42
CA ALA A 21 2.81 -0.12 4.99
C ALA A 21 2.25 -1.54 5.22
N HIS A 22 1.78 -1.76 6.44
CA HIS A 22 1.02 -2.93 6.85
C HIS A 22 -0.41 -2.47 7.16
N SER A 23 -1.42 -3.06 6.53
CA SER A 23 -2.85 -2.66 6.56
C SER A 23 -3.29 -1.60 5.53
N ARG A 24 -4.53 -1.77 5.04
CA ARG A 24 -5.13 -1.00 3.94
C ARG A 24 -5.36 0.48 4.28
N ALA A 25 -5.91 0.75 5.47
CA ALA A 25 -6.22 2.11 5.90
C ALA A 25 -4.97 3.02 5.97
N PRO A 26 -3.89 2.63 6.68
CA PRO A 26 -2.67 3.42 6.69
C PRO A 26 -1.97 3.40 5.32
N ALA A 27 -2.01 2.29 4.57
CA ALA A 27 -1.42 2.21 3.23
C ALA A 27 -1.95 3.27 2.27
N TRP A 28 -3.24 3.60 2.28
CA TRP A 28 -3.77 4.70 1.46
C TRP A 28 -3.20 6.07 1.81
N SER A 29 -2.98 6.30 3.11
CA SER A 29 -2.40 7.56 3.59
C SER A 29 -0.93 7.66 3.22
N ALA A 30 -0.19 6.58 3.43
CA ALA A 30 1.22 6.43 3.10
C ALA A 30 1.48 6.48 1.60
N TYR A 31 0.73 5.76 0.78
CA TYR A 31 0.87 5.75 -0.69
C TYR A 31 0.81 7.17 -1.28
N ARG A 32 -0.16 7.97 -0.84
CA ARG A 32 -0.30 9.36 -1.33
C ARG A 32 0.81 10.29 -0.84
N ALA A 33 1.40 10.02 0.33
CA ALA A 33 2.52 10.80 0.85
C ALA A 33 3.82 10.39 0.17
N ALA A 34 4.13 9.09 0.16
CA ALA A 34 5.33 8.54 -0.46
C ALA A 34 5.42 8.92 -1.94
N LYS A 35 4.34 8.76 -2.70
CA LYS A 35 4.28 9.14 -4.11
C LYS A 35 4.51 10.62 -4.36
N SER A 36 4.11 11.51 -3.45
CA SER A 36 4.35 12.95 -3.66
C SER A 36 5.76 13.39 -3.30
N GLU A 37 6.39 12.71 -2.34
CA GLU A 37 7.75 13.00 -1.90
C GLU A 37 8.81 12.19 -2.67
N GLY A 38 8.40 11.35 -3.64
CA GLY A 38 9.33 10.51 -4.41
C GLY A 38 9.96 9.38 -3.59
N VAL A 39 9.31 8.97 -2.50
CA VAL A 39 9.78 7.95 -1.56
C VAL A 39 9.28 6.57 -1.99
N PHE A 40 10.12 5.54 -1.89
CA PHE A 40 9.73 4.17 -2.24
C PHE A 40 8.60 3.68 -1.33
N PHE A 41 7.62 3.00 -1.90
CA PHE A 41 6.46 2.50 -1.18
C PHE A 41 6.37 0.98 -1.28
N VAL A 42 6.46 0.31 -0.13
CA VAL A 42 6.36 -1.14 -0.01
C VAL A 42 5.14 -1.52 0.80
N THR A 43 4.50 -2.62 0.46
CA THR A 43 3.36 -3.16 1.20
C THR A 43 3.58 -4.63 1.54
N THR A 44 3.05 -5.06 2.70
CA THR A 44 2.91 -6.50 2.99
C THR A 44 1.45 -6.92 2.90
N TYR A 45 1.15 -7.88 2.04
CA TYR A 45 -0.18 -8.45 1.86
C TYR A 45 -0.34 -9.66 2.77
N HIS A 46 -1.12 -9.50 3.85
CA HIS A 46 -1.17 -10.48 4.95
C HIS A 46 -2.17 -11.63 4.77
N GLY A 47 -3.14 -11.51 3.87
CA GLY A 47 -4.17 -12.53 3.78
C GLY A 47 -5.24 -12.22 2.74
N THR A 48 -6.25 -13.09 2.67
CA THR A 48 -7.36 -12.94 1.75
C THR A 48 -8.26 -11.78 2.19
N TYR A 49 -8.07 -10.58 1.63
CA TYR A 49 -9.06 -9.52 1.83
C TYR A 49 -10.33 -9.86 1.06
N GLY A 50 -11.49 -9.71 1.72
CA GLY A 50 -12.78 -9.89 1.08
C GLY A 50 -12.99 -8.88 -0.06
N GLU A 51 -13.41 -9.36 -1.23
CA GLU A 51 -13.64 -8.57 -2.44
C GLU A 51 -15.12 -8.56 -2.86
N SER A 52 -16.03 -8.60 -1.90
CA SER A 52 -17.47 -8.73 -2.13
C SER A 52 -18.11 -7.58 -2.93
N SER A 53 -17.37 -6.51 -3.23
CA SER A 53 -17.85 -5.40 -4.05
C SER A 53 -16.70 -4.69 -4.76
N ARG A 54 -17.01 -3.98 -5.85
CA ARG A 54 -16.04 -3.15 -6.60
C ARG A 54 -15.37 -2.11 -5.70
N LEU A 55 -16.12 -1.54 -4.75
CA LEU A 55 -15.58 -0.58 -3.78
C LEU A 55 -14.54 -1.23 -2.86
N LYS A 56 -14.82 -2.43 -2.33
CA LYS A 56 -13.85 -3.17 -1.50
C LYS A 56 -12.62 -3.57 -2.30
N LYS A 57 -12.79 -4.04 -3.54
CA LYS A 57 -11.66 -4.36 -4.43
C LYS A 57 -10.77 -3.13 -4.65
N ARG A 58 -11.37 -1.97 -4.95
CA ARG A 58 -10.64 -0.70 -5.07
C ARG A 58 -9.90 -0.36 -3.78
N TYR A 59 -10.55 -0.49 -2.62
CA TYR A 59 -9.90 -0.23 -1.33
C TYR A 59 -8.72 -1.17 -1.03
N ASN A 60 -8.83 -2.45 -1.40
CA ASN A 60 -7.76 -3.44 -1.22
C ASN A 60 -6.57 -3.21 -2.17
N GLN A 61 -6.80 -2.59 -3.34
CA GLN A 61 -5.80 -2.39 -4.38
C GLN A 61 -4.54 -1.67 -3.89
N VAL A 62 -4.63 -0.81 -2.87
CA VAL A 62 -3.44 -0.13 -2.31
C VAL A 62 -2.37 -1.11 -1.83
N MET A 63 -2.77 -2.29 -1.35
CA MET A 63 -1.85 -3.31 -0.88
C MET A 63 -1.08 -3.98 -2.03
N ALA A 64 -1.55 -3.85 -3.26
CA ALA A 64 -0.90 -4.33 -4.48
C ALA A 64 -0.28 -3.18 -5.30
N ALA A 65 -0.34 -1.93 -4.81
CA ALA A 65 0.12 -0.74 -5.52
C ALA A 65 1.49 -0.23 -5.05
N GLY A 66 2.21 -1.03 -4.25
CA GLY A 66 3.58 -0.74 -3.86
C GLY A 66 4.55 -0.93 -5.02
N ASP A 67 5.67 -0.20 -5.02
CA ASP A 67 6.81 -0.44 -5.89
C ASP A 67 7.32 -1.87 -5.72
N ARG A 68 7.18 -2.41 -4.50
CA ARG A 68 7.30 -3.83 -4.17
C ARG A 68 6.16 -4.26 -3.26
N VAL A 69 5.70 -5.50 -3.45
CA VAL A 69 4.67 -6.13 -2.63
C VAL A 69 5.24 -7.40 -2.03
N VAL A 70 5.26 -7.48 -0.70
CA VAL A 70 5.65 -8.67 0.06
C VAL A 70 4.39 -9.51 0.30
N ALA A 71 4.34 -10.70 -0.31
CA ALA A 71 3.32 -11.69 0.01
C ALA A 71 3.83 -12.60 1.13
N VAL A 72 2.98 -12.88 2.12
CA VAL A 72 3.35 -13.74 3.27
C VAL A 72 3.44 -15.23 2.92
N SER A 73 2.97 -15.62 1.74
CA SER A 73 3.06 -17.00 1.23
C SER A 73 2.88 -17.03 -0.30
N ASN A 74 3.26 -18.15 -0.93
CA ASN A 74 3.03 -18.36 -2.36
C ASN A 74 1.52 -18.31 -2.70
N PHE A 75 0.67 -18.86 -1.85
CA PHE A 75 -0.79 -18.77 -2.00
C PHE A 75 -1.27 -17.31 -2.09
N ILE A 76 -0.76 -16.44 -1.22
CA ILE A 76 -1.11 -15.02 -1.27
C ILE A 76 -0.49 -14.33 -2.50
N ALA A 77 0.72 -14.70 -2.90
CA ALA A 77 1.33 -14.18 -4.11
C ALA A 77 0.47 -14.47 -5.35
N ASP A 78 0.05 -15.73 -5.54
CA ASP A 78 -0.77 -16.15 -6.68
C ASP A 78 -2.15 -15.47 -6.65
N LEU A 79 -2.74 -15.32 -5.47
CA LEU A 79 -4.00 -14.60 -5.28
C LEU A 79 -3.89 -13.13 -5.73
N ILE A 80 -2.80 -12.45 -5.39
CA ILE A 80 -2.58 -11.04 -5.77
C ILE A 80 -2.44 -10.92 -7.28
N LYS A 81 -1.60 -11.77 -7.90
CA LYS A 81 -1.39 -11.82 -9.35
C LYS A 81 -2.72 -12.00 -10.08
N ALA A 82 -3.53 -12.97 -9.66
CA ALA A 82 -4.84 -13.23 -10.25
C ALA A 82 -5.82 -12.04 -10.09
N ARG A 83 -5.77 -11.32 -8.97
CA ARG A 83 -6.73 -10.22 -8.67
C ARG A 83 -6.41 -8.91 -9.37
N TYR A 84 -5.13 -8.57 -9.44
CA TYR A 84 -4.64 -7.27 -9.89
C TYR A 84 -3.86 -7.33 -11.20
N ASN A 85 -3.69 -8.52 -11.79
CA ASN A 85 -3.03 -8.76 -13.07
C ASN A 85 -1.60 -8.18 -13.08
N ILE A 86 -0.82 -8.55 -12.06
CA ILE A 86 0.59 -8.23 -11.87
C ILE A 86 1.45 -9.48 -11.88
#